data_AF-A0A418Q7D3-F1
#
_entry.id   AF-A0A418Q7D3-F1
#
_cell.length_a   1.000
_cell.length_b   1.000
_cell.length_c   1.000
_cell.angle_alpha   90.00
_cell.angle_beta   90.00
_cell.angle_gamma   90.00
#
_symmetry.space_group_name_H-M   'P 1'
#
loop_
_entity.id
_entity.type
_entity.pdbx_description
1 polymer ?
#
loop_
_entity_poly.entity_id
_entity_poly.type
_entity_poly.pdbx_seq_one_letter_code
_entity_poly.pdbx_strand_id
1 'polypeptide(L)'
;MEDSVGTHTSTGTGQVVAPAGAHRCVQPMIDASVTMVGDALRRSTVWARMIDGSLPFMGRAAYLEQHWEGLRVLRNSLESTGLCAQLRPALTDTVERLGGALDRSHTTATWREHHVTMPAMLEFRRRVNEMTEARDAVGLAAHAVVRLAAVKSCPMPGEPTHIAIPPVTCVRTDEDEEYFAEELSAATLLVLAHGSDVCRSYHNSMRSSSCAVTAAAIRQALM
;
A
#
# COMPACT_ATOMS: atom_id res chain seq x y z
N MET A 1 -62.74 19.18 39.09
CA MET A 1 -62.37 20.27 38.16
C MET A 1 -60.86 20.35 38.19
N GLU A 2 -60.21 19.34 37.61
CA GLU A 2 -59.93 19.16 36.16
C GLU A 2 -58.55 19.77 35.88
N ASP A 3 -57.51 18.93 35.74
CA ASP A 3 -57.05 18.23 34.51
C ASP A 3 -56.21 19.18 33.64
N SER A 4 -54.88 19.03 33.52
CA SER A 4 -54.09 17.97 32.84
C SER A 4 -54.35 17.88 31.32
N VAL A 5 -53.50 18.53 30.50
CA VAL A 5 -53.08 18.18 29.10
C VAL A 5 -51.85 19.08 28.81
N GLY A 6 -50.66 18.66 28.35
CA GLY A 6 -50.26 17.52 27.55
C GLY A 6 -49.88 18.00 26.13
N THR A 7 -48.63 18.40 25.88
CA THR A 7 -48.12 18.44 24.50
C THR A 7 -46.65 18.02 24.44
N HIS A 8 -46.47 16.72 24.20
CA HIS A 8 -45.24 16.16 23.66
C HIS A 8 -45.07 16.67 22.23
N THR A 9 -44.09 17.55 22.00
CA THR A 9 -43.52 17.71 20.66
C THR A 9 -42.58 16.54 20.42
N SER A 10 -43.14 15.49 19.81
CA SER A 10 -42.40 14.47 19.08
C SER A 10 -41.70 15.16 17.90
N THR A 11 -40.44 15.55 18.09
CA THR A 11 -39.55 15.88 16.97
C THR A 11 -39.25 14.57 16.27
N GLY A 12 -40.02 14.35 15.20
CA GLY A 12 -39.85 13.22 14.30
C GLY A 12 -38.40 13.06 13.91
N THR A 13 -37.96 11.81 13.97
CA THR A 13 -36.81 11.26 13.26
C THR A 13 -36.88 11.71 11.80
N GLY A 14 -36.26 12.85 11.53
CA GLY A 14 -35.88 13.25 10.18
C GLY A 14 -34.88 12.22 9.70
N GLN A 15 -35.40 11.21 9.01
CA GLN A 15 -34.61 10.31 8.20
C GLN A 15 -33.93 11.18 7.15
N VAL A 16 -32.65 11.53 7.42
CA VAL A 16 -31.81 12.27 6.49
C VAL A 16 -31.61 11.33 5.30
N VAL A 17 -32.45 11.50 4.29
CA VAL A 17 -32.26 10.86 3.00
C VAL A 17 -30.98 11.48 2.44
N ALA A 18 -29.89 10.72 2.47
CA ALA A 18 -28.62 11.12 1.88
C ALA A 18 -28.86 11.46 0.40
N PRO A 19 -28.35 12.60 -0.10
CA PRO A 19 -28.57 12.99 -1.48
C PRO A 19 -27.95 11.94 -2.42
N ALA A 20 -28.63 11.66 -3.54
CA ALA A 20 -28.12 10.80 -4.59
C ALA A 20 -26.71 11.27 -5.02
N GLY A 21 -25.69 10.45 -4.77
CA GLY A 21 -24.29 10.77 -5.03
C GLY A 21 -23.40 10.92 -3.79
N ALA A 22 -23.92 10.77 -2.57
CA ALA A 22 -23.10 10.72 -1.36
C ALA A 22 -22.31 9.40 -1.28
N HIS A 23 -20.98 9.48 -1.33
CA HIS A 23 -20.11 8.35 -1.00
C HIS A 23 -20.05 8.17 0.52
N ARG A 24 -19.81 6.95 0.96
CA ARG A 24 -19.66 6.64 2.39
C ARG A 24 -18.29 7.09 2.88
N CYS A 25 -18.24 7.61 4.10
CA CYS A 25 -16.99 8.06 4.69
C CYS A 25 -16.20 6.87 5.24
N VAL A 26 -15.32 6.30 4.41
CA VAL A 26 -14.41 5.21 4.81
C VAL A 26 -13.06 5.71 5.34
N GLN A 27 -12.89 7.02 5.53
CA GLN A 27 -11.65 7.60 6.05
C GLN A 27 -11.20 6.99 7.39
N PRO A 28 -12.10 6.73 8.37
CA PRO A 28 -11.70 6.07 9.62
C PRO A 28 -11.10 4.68 9.40
N MET A 29 -11.60 3.93 8.42
CA MET A 29 -11.08 2.61 8.06
C MET A 29 -9.70 2.72 7.40
N ILE A 30 -9.49 3.74 6.56
CA ILE A 30 -8.19 4.04 5.97
C ILE A 30 -7.17 4.36 7.07
N ASP A 31 -7.52 5.25 8.01
CA ASP A 31 -6.62 5.68 9.08
C ASP A 31 -6.26 4.52 10.03
N ALA A 32 -7.26 3.70 10.39
CA ALA A 32 -7.05 2.48 11.15
C ALA A 32 -6.15 1.49 10.39
N SER A 33 -6.39 1.31 9.09
CA SER A 33 -5.59 0.42 8.24
C SER A 33 -4.15 0.90 8.09
N VAL A 34 -3.91 2.21 7.95
CA VAL A 34 -2.56 2.77 7.89
C VAL A 34 -1.78 2.44 9.16
N THR A 35 -2.43 2.63 10.32
CA THR A 35 -1.83 2.30 11.62
C THR A 35 -1.54 0.81 11.73
N MET A 36 -2.53 -0.02 11.41
CA MET A 36 -2.43 -1.48 11.45
C MET A 36 -1.32 -2.01 10.54
N VAL A 37 -1.25 -1.55 9.28
CA VAL A 37 -0.22 -1.96 8.31
C VAL A 37 1.16 -1.58 8.81
N GLY A 38 1.34 -0.36 9.32
CA GLY A 38 2.61 0.09 9.89
C GLY A 38 3.03 -0.76 11.09
N ASP A 39 2.11 -1.07 11.98
CA ASP A 39 2.34 -1.92 13.15
C ASP A 39 2.68 -3.37 12.77
N ALA A 40 1.94 -3.95 11.81
CA ALA A 40 2.19 -5.29 11.32
C ALA A 40 3.56 -5.40 10.64
N LEU A 41 3.92 -4.40 9.82
CA LEU A 41 5.24 -4.33 9.19
C LEU A 41 6.35 -4.21 10.23
N ARG A 42 6.21 -3.34 11.24
CA ARG A 42 7.21 -3.20 12.32
C ARG A 42 7.47 -4.50 13.09
N ARG A 43 6.45 -5.36 13.23
CA ARG A 43 6.57 -6.68 13.87
C ARG A 43 7.04 -7.79 12.93
N SER A 44 7.13 -7.52 11.63
CA SER A 44 7.48 -8.53 10.63
C SER A 44 8.96 -8.91 10.69
N THR A 45 9.27 -10.15 10.30
CA THR A 45 10.66 -10.64 10.23
C THR A 45 11.51 -9.82 9.26
N VAL A 46 10.95 -9.39 8.12
CA VAL A 46 11.70 -8.59 7.15
C VAL A 46 12.12 -7.25 7.76
N TRP A 47 11.24 -6.63 8.56
CA TRP A 47 11.56 -5.41 9.28
C TRP A 47 12.67 -5.60 10.29
N ALA A 48 12.54 -6.60 11.16
CA ALA A 48 13.57 -6.93 12.15
C ALA A 48 14.93 -7.11 11.48
N ARG A 49 14.98 -7.88 10.38
CA ARG A 49 16.21 -8.13 9.62
C ARG A 49 16.76 -6.91 8.86
N MET A 50 15.89 -5.98 8.46
CA MET A 50 16.33 -4.71 7.88
C MET A 50 17.00 -3.82 8.92
N ILE A 51 16.44 -3.75 10.14
CA ILE A 51 16.94 -2.91 11.23
C ILE A 51 18.24 -3.46 11.82
N ASP A 52 18.31 -4.77 12.10
CA ASP A 52 19.51 -5.39 12.68
C ASP A 52 20.63 -5.63 11.65
N GLY A 53 20.35 -5.37 10.36
CA GLY A 53 21.30 -5.51 9.25
C GLY A 53 21.58 -6.95 8.82
N SER A 54 20.84 -7.94 9.33
CA SER A 54 20.96 -9.36 8.95
C SER A 54 20.31 -9.68 7.60
N LEU A 55 19.47 -8.79 7.05
CA LEU A 55 19.05 -8.86 5.66
C LEU A 55 20.15 -8.26 4.77
N PRO A 56 20.77 -9.03 3.85
CA PRO A 56 21.82 -8.51 2.97
C PRO A 56 21.26 -7.40 2.07
N PHE A 57 22.14 -6.57 1.52
CA PHE A 57 21.75 -5.44 0.66
C PHE A 57 20.83 -5.85 -0.47
N MET A 58 21.12 -6.96 -1.17
CA MET A 58 20.25 -7.46 -2.23
C MET A 58 18.85 -7.83 -1.74
N GLY A 59 18.72 -8.34 -0.52
CA GLY A 59 17.42 -8.61 0.09
C GLY A 59 16.65 -7.33 0.41
N ARG A 60 17.35 -6.28 0.88
CA ARG A 60 16.73 -4.96 1.13
C ARG A 60 16.27 -4.31 -0.17
N ALA A 61 17.10 -4.34 -1.20
CA ALA A 61 16.75 -3.86 -2.54
C ALA A 61 15.54 -4.62 -3.09
N ALA A 62 15.58 -5.96 -3.08
CA ALA A 62 14.48 -6.80 -3.55
C ALA A 62 13.15 -6.53 -2.80
N TYR A 63 13.20 -6.24 -1.49
CA TYR A 63 12.02 -5.85 -0.72
C TYR A 63 11.40 -4.54 -1.20
N LEU A 64 12.23 -3.52 -1.44
CA LEU A 64 11.79 -2.24 -1.96
C LEU A 64 11.33 -2.33 -3.42
N GLU A 65 11.98 -3.17 -4.24
CA GLU A 65 11.56 -3.47 -5.61
C GLU A 65 10.14 -4.08 -5.65
N GLN A 66 9.78 -4.96 -4.70
CA GLN A 66 8.43 -5.50 -4.64
C GLN A 66 7.39 -4.40 -4.38
N HIS A 67 7.68 -3.46 -3.48
CA HIS A 67 6.78 -2.34 -3.24
C HIS A 67 6.64 -1.42 -4.45
N TRP A 68 7.76 -1.13 -5.12
CA TRP A 68 7.77 -0.36 -6.36
C TRP A 68 6.93 -1.02 -7.45
N GLU A 69 7.11 -2.31 -7.68
CA GLU A 69 6.34 -3.07 -8.66
C GLU A 69 4.86 -3.10 -8.30
N GLY A 70 4.53 -3.31 -7.03
CA GLY A 70 3.14 -3.31 -6.56
C GLY A 70 2.42 -1.98 -6.82
N LEU A 71 3.09 -0.85 -6.53
CA LEU A 71 2.56 0.48 -6.83
C LEU A 71 2.43 0.72 -8.34
N ARG A 72 3.41 0.28 -9.13
CA ARG A 72 3.40 0.42 -10.60
C ARG A 72 2.24 -0.34 -11.23
N VAL A 73 2.00 -1.57 -10.79
CA VAL A 73 0.88 -2.41 -11.25
C VAL A 73 -0.46 -1.73 -10.96
N LEU A 74 -0.67 -1.26 -9.73
CA LEU A 74 -1.90 -0.55 -9.35
C LEU A 74 -2.10 0.73 -10.16
N ARG A 75 -1.04 1.54 -10.29
CA ARG A 75 -1.10 2.79 -11.09
C ARG A 75 -1.55 2.50 -12.51
N ASN A 76 -0.96 1.50 -13.17
CA ASN A 76 -1.28 1.13 -14.54
C ASN A 76 -2.73 0.62 -14.65
N SER A 77 -3.23 -0.15 -13.67
CA SER A 77 -4.64 -0.60 -13.62
C SER A 77 -5.63 0.55 -13.44
N LEU A 78 -5.33 1.53 -12.58
CA LEU A 78 -6.18 2.71 -12.42
C LEU A 78 -6.16 3.62 -13.66
N GLU A 79 -5.01 3.71 -14.33
CA GLU A 79 -4.88 4.44 -15.58
C GLU A 79 -5.69 3.81 -16.72
N SER A 80 -5.58 2.49 -16.90
CA SER A 80 -6.26 1.77 -17.98
C SER A 80 -7.78 1.72 -17.82
N THR A 81 -8.27 1.61 -16.58
CA THR A 81 -9.71 1.53 -16.29
C THR A 81 -10.39 2.89 -16.14
N GLY A 82 -9.61 3.93 -15.86
CA GLY A 82 -10.10 5.26 -15.49
C GLY A 82 -10.76 5.31 -14.09
N LEU A 83 -10.69 4.22 -13.32
CA LEU A 83 -11.27 4.13 -11.98
C LEU A 83 -10.36 4.80 -10.93
N CYS A 84 -10.97 5.21 -9.82
CA CYS A 84 -10.27 5.74 -8.64
C CYS A 84 -9.22 6.82 -8.98
N ALA A 85 -9.58 7.75 -9.88
CA ALA A 85 -8.69 8.77 -10.40
C ALA A 85 -8.00 9.61 -9.32
N GLN A 86 -8.64 9.77 -8.15
CA GLN A 86 -8.10 10.47 -7.00
C GLN A 86 -6.83 9.82 -6.39
N LEU A 87 -6.62 8.51 -6.58
CA LEU A 87 -5.46 7.79 -6.05
C LEU A 87 -4.25 7.81 -7.01
N ARG A 88 -4.49 8.05 -8.30
CA ARG A 88 -3.44 8.02 -9.34
C ARG A 88 -2.26 8.98 -9.08
N PRO A 89 -2.47 10.25 -8.68
CA PRO A 89 -1.35 11.16 -8.42
C PRO A 89 -0.44 10.66 -7.30
N ALA A 90 -1.04 10.16 -6.20
CA ALA A 90 -0.29 9.63 -5.07
C ALA A 90 0.53 8.39 -5.45
N LEU A 91 -0.05 7.47 -6.24
CA LEU A 91 0.67 6.31 -6.76
C LEU A 91 1.81 6.73 -7.69
N THR A 92 1.58 7.69 -8.58
CA THR A 92 2.59 8.16 -9.55
C THR A 92 3.80 8.76 -8.83
N ASP A 93 3.56 9.72 -7.94
CA ASP A 93 4.61 10.37 -7.14
C ASP A 93 5.39 9.35 -6.30
N THR A 94 4.69 8.39 -5.69
CA THR A 94 5.35 7.35 -4.87
C THR A 94 6.19 6.40 -5.72
N VAL A 95 5.71 5.97 -6.90
CA VAL A 95 6.46 5.12 -7.84
C VAL A 95 7.72 5.82 -8.31
N GLU A 96 7.63 7.11 -8.65
CA GLU A 96 8.77 7.91 -9.12
C GLU A 96 9.82 8.09 -8.01
N ARG A 97 9.40 8.46 -6.80
CA ARG A 97 10.30 8.62 -5.65
C ARG A 97 11.01 7.33 -5.29
N LEU A 98 10.26 6.23 -5.15
CA LEU A 98 10.82 4.92 -4.81
C LEU A 98 11.72 4.40 -5.94
N GLY A 99 11.31 4.57 -7.20
CA GLY A 99 12.12 4.21 -8.35
C GLY A 99 13.43 5.00 -8.41
N GLY A 100 13.40 6.30 -8.12
CA GLY A 100 14.60 7.13 -8.04
C GLY A 100 15.53 6.75 -6.88
N ALA A 101 14.99 6.30 -5.74
CA ALA A 101 15.78 5.77 -4.63
C ALA A 101 16.46 4.43 -4.97
N LEU A 102 15.75 3.55 -5.67
CA LEU A 102 16.30 2.30 -6.18
C LEU A 102 17.37 2.56 -7.25
N ASP A 103 17.19 3.53 -8.14
CA ASP A 103 18.23 3.91 -9.12
C ASP A 103 19.57 4.28 -8.48
N ARG A 104 19.54 4.99 -7.34
CA ARG A 104 20.76 5.33 -6.59
C ARG A 104 21.42 4.11 -5.93
N SER A 105 20.61 3.09 -5.64
CA SER A 105 21.05 1.85 -4.98
C SER A 105 21.63 0.85 -5.98
N HIS A 106 21.10 0.81 -7.20
CA HIS A 106 21.59 -0.04 -8.28
C HIS A 106 22.71 0.64 -9.07
N THR A 107 23.49 -0.16 -9.82
CA THR A 107 24.54 0.39 -10.71
C THR A 107 23.97 0.96 -12.00
N THR A 108 22.81 0.47 -12.43
CA THR A 108 22.15 0.85 -13.70
C THR A 108 20.64 0.73 -13.54
N ALA A 109 19.87 1.52 -14.32
CA ALA A 109 18.40 1.48 -14.35
C ALA A 109 17.80 0.14 -14.85
N THR A 110 18.63 -0.78 -15.34
CA THR A 110 18.24 -2.11 -15.83
C THR A 110 17.53 -2.97 -14.78
N TRP A 111 17.66 -2.65 -13.48
CA TRP A 111 16.93 -3.30 -12.40
C TRP A 111 15.41 -3.22 -12.61
N ARG A 112 14.89 -2.15 -13.23
CA ARG A 112 13.45 -2.00 -13.51
C ARG A 112 12.90 -3.13 -14.37
N GLU A 113 13.70 -3.63 -15.31
CA GLU A 113 13.34 -4.70 -16.23
C GLU A 113 13.67 -6.10 -15.69
N HIS A 114 14.66 -6.19 -14.79
CA HIS A 114 15.23 -7.46 -14.32
C HIS A 114 15.02 -7.72 -12.82
N HIS A 115 14.15 -6.94 -12.16
CA HIS A 115 13.84 -7.16 -10.74
C HIS A 115 13.20 -8.54 -10.55
N VAL A 116 13.58 -9.22 -9.46
CA VAL A 116 13.06 -10.57 -9.19
C VAL A 116 11.64 -10.44 -8.66
N THR A 117 10.65 -10.92 -9.42
CA THR A 117 9.27 -11.01 -8.93
C THR A 117 9.13 -12.17 -7.95
N MET A 118 8.74 -11.88 -6.71
CA MET A 118 8.52 -12.91 -5.67
C MET A 118 7.15 -13.59 -5.84
N PRO A 119 6.95 -14.83 -5.33
CA PRO A 119 5.67 -15.55 -5.46
C PRO A 119 4.44 -14.74 -5.02
N ALA A 120 4.47 -14.09 -3.86
CA ALA A 120 3.38 -13.23 -3.39
C ALA A 120 3.08 -12.04 -4.33
N MET A 121 4.09 -11.57 -5.07
CA MET A 121 3.90 -10.51 -6.06
C MET A 121 3.19 -11.02 -7.32
N LEU A 122 3.43 -12.27 -7.73
CA LEU A 122 2.68 -12.90 -8.82
C LEU A 122 1.20 -13.04 -8.44
N GLU A 123 0.93 -13.46 -7.20
CA GLU A 123 -0.42 -13.60 -6.68
C GLU A 123 -1.14 -12.24 -6.57
N PHE A 124 -0.44 -11.22 -6.10
CA PHE A 124 -0.92 -9.84 -6.11
C PHE A 124 -1.24 -9.34 -7.54
N ARG A 125 -0.34 -9.55 -8.51
CA ARG A 125 -0.56 -9.16 -9.91
C ARG A 125 -1.80 -9.85 -10.48
N ARG A 126 -1.99 -11.14 -10.19
CA ARG A 126 -3.19 -11.89 -10.58
C ARG A 126 -4.44 -11.25 -9.98
N ARG A 127 -4.45 -10.97 -8.67
CA ARG A 127 -5.58 -10.33 -7.99
C ARG A 127 -5.91 -8.95 -8.58
N VAL A 128 -4.91 -8.12 -8.85
CA VAL A 128 -5.11 -6.80 -9.47
C VAL A 128 -5.66 -6.93 -10.89
N ASN A 129 -5.18 -7.90 -11.68
CA ASN A 129 -5.72 -8.15 -13.02
C ASN A 129 -7.19 -8.60 -12.95
N GLU A 130 -7.54 -9.53 -12.07
CA GLU A 130 -8.92 -9.97 -11.85
C GLU A 130 -9.84 -8.79 -11.50
N MET A 131 -9.41 -7.90 -10.58
CA MET A 131 -10.16 -6.68 -10.23
C MET A 131 -10.23 -5.68 -11.40
N THR A 132 -9.16 -5.57 -12.19
CA THR A 132 -9.10 -4.68 -13.37
C THR A 132 -10.11 -5.14 -14.43
N GLU A 133 -10.13 -6.44 -14.72
CA GLU A 133 -11.06 -7.06 -15.68
C GLU A 133 -12.52 -6.94 -15.22
N ALA A 134 -12.77 -7.14 -13.92
CA ALA A 134 -14.08 -6.98 -13.30
C ALA A 134 -14.51 -5.50 -13.14
N ARG A 135 -13.63 -4.54 -13.43
CA ARG A 135 -13.81 -3.10 -13.15
C ARG A 135 -14.17 -2.80 -11.70
N ASP A 136 -13.57 -3.55 -10.78
CA ASP A 136 -13.79 -3.45 -9.35
C ASP A 136 -13.04 -2.24 -8.76
N ALA A 137 -13.73 -1.10 -8.69
CA ALA A 137 -13.19 0.14 -8.14
C ALA A 137 -12.87 0.04 -6.64
N VAL A 138 -13.72 -0.65 -5.86
CA VAL A 138 -13.61 -0.74 -4.41
C VAL A 138 -12.39 -1.57 -4.03
N GLY A 139 -12.22 -2.74 -4.64
CA GLY A 139 -11.05 -3.57 -4.42
C GLY A 139 -9.75 -2.89 -4.87
N LEU A 140 -9.72 -2.29 -6.06
CA LEU A 140 -8.55 -1.53 -6.52
C LEU A 140 -8.18 -0.38 -5.57
N ALA A 141 -9.17 0.33 -5.01
CA ALA A 141 -8.94 1.38 -4.03
C ALA A 141 -8.34 0.83 -2.73
N ALA A 142 -8.87 -0.27 -2.20
CA ALA A 142 -8.37 -0.89 -0.97
C ALA A 142 -6.91 -1.32 -1.11
N HIS A 143 -6.56 -1.98 -2.22
CA HIS A 143 -5.18 -2.41 -2.49
C HIS A 143 -4.22 -1.23 -2.66
N ALA A 144 -4.67 -0.15 -3.31
CA ALA A 144 -3.88 1.08 -3.44
C ALA A 144 -3.64 1.76 -2.09
N VAL A 145 -4.66 1.86 -1.24
CA VAL A 145 -4.53 2.40 0.12
C VAL A 145 -3.50 1.61 0.92
N VAL A 146 -3.63 0.28 0.95
CA VAL A 146 -2.73 -0.58 1.73
C VAL A 146 -1.30 -0.51 1.19
N ARG A 147 -1.11 -0.49 -0.13
CA ARG A 147 0.23 -0.40 -0.71
C ARG A 147 0.90 0.95 -0.40
N LEU A 148 0.16 2.06 -0.47
CA LEU A 148 0.66 3.38 -0.06
C LEU A 148 0.98 3.41 1.44
N ALA A 149 0.14 2.82 2.28
CA ALA A 149 0.38 2.69 3.73
C ALA A 149 1.64 1.86 4.04
N ALA A 150 1.85 0.78 3.29
CA ALA A 150 3.01 -0.08 3.44
C ALA A 150 4.31 0.67 3.11
N VAL A 151 4.35 1.39 1.98
CA VAL A 151 5.53 2.18 1.59
C VAL A 151 5.77 3.34 2.55
N LYS A 152 4.71 4.00 3.02
CA LYS A 152 4.81 5.05 4.06
C LYS A 152 5.49 4.53 5.32
N SER A 153 5.25 3.28 5.65
CA SER A 153 5.81 2.63 6.83
C SER A 153 7.21 2.09 6.59
N CYS A 154 7.66 1.88 5.35
CA CYS A 154 8.94 1.23 5.05
C CYS A 154 10.16 2.04 5.49
N PRO A 155 11.24 1.38 5.96
CA PRO A 155 12.47 2.06 6.33
C PRO A 155 13.27 2.34 5.05
N MET A 156 12.90 3.40 4.33
CA MET A 156 13.60 3.83 3.13
C MET A 156 14.79 4.75 3.49
N PRO A 157 15.93 4.66 2.79
CA PRO A 157 17.02 5.62 2.94
C PRO A 157 16.60 7.00 2.40
N GLY A 158 16.59 8.03 3.25
CA GLY A 158 16.29 9.42 2.85
C GLY A 158 15.35 10.14 3.82
N GLU A 159 14.86 11.31 3.41
CA GLU A 159 13.88 12.08 4.20
C GLU A 159 12.57 11.31 4.40
N PRO A 160 11.85 11.56 5.52
CA PRO A 160 10.54 10.97 5.75
C PRO A 160 9.64 11.25 4.54
N THR A 161 9.27 10.19 3.81
CA THR A 161 8.36 10.38 2.69
C THR A 161 6.98 10.61 3.28
N HIS A 162 6.55 11.86 3.31
CA HIS A 162 5.17 12.21 3.62
C HIS A 162 4.27 11.74 2.47
N ILE A 163 3.86 10.47 2.53
CA ILE A 163 2.88 9.89 1.63
C ILE A 163 1.50 10.23 2.19
N ALA A 164 0.81 11.14 1.49
CA ALA A 164 -0.61 11.42 1.72
C ALA A 164 -1.45 10.40 0.97
N ILE A 165 -2.34 9.70 1.67
CA ILE A 165 -3.30 8.77 1.07
C ILE A 165 -4.59 9.57 0.81
N PRO A 166 -4.99 9.76 -0.45
CA PRO A 166 -6.21 10.51 -0.78
C PRO A 166 -7.47 9.81 -0.26
N PRO A 167 -8.57 10.56 -0.01
CA PRO A 167 -9.86 9.97 0.33
C PRO A 167 -10.37 9.02 -0.75
N VAL A 168 -11.10 7.98 -0.35
CA VAL A 168 -11.75 7.02 -1.27
C VAL A 168 -13.21 7.40 -1.47
N THR A 169 -13.62 7.57 -2.74
CA THR A 169 -14.95 8.06 -3.13
C THR A 169 -15.79 7.05 -3.89
N CYS A 170 -15.28 5.83 -4.12
CA CYS A 170 -15.96 4.78 -4.87
C CYS A 170 -16.88 3.89 -4.02
N VAL A 171 -16.86 4.02 -2.69
CA VAL A 171 -17.72 3.25 -1.76
C VAL A 171 -19.05 3.97 -1.59
N ARG A 172 -20.16 3.32 -1.95
CA ARG A 172 -21.50 3.94 -1.98
C ARG A 172 -22.53 3.21 -1.14
N THR A 173 -22.40 1.91 -0.98
CA THR A 173 -23.34 1.05 -0.23
C THR A 173 -22.71 0.48 1.03
N ASP A 174 -23.53 -0.08 1.94
CA ASP A 174 -23.02 -0.82 3.10
C ASP A 174 -22.23 -2.07 2.66
N GLU A 175 -22.68 -2.74 1.59
CA GLU A 175 -21.98 -3.89 0.99
C GLU A 175 -20.61 -3.49 0.42
N ASP A 176 -20.51 -2.32 -0.23
CA ASP A 176 -19.22 -1.78 -0.68
C ASP A 176 -18.28 -1.49 0.51
N GLU A 177 -18.82 -1.03 1.63
CA GLU A 177 -18.03 -0.71 2.83
C GLU A 177 -17.47 -1.98 3.47
N GLU A 178 -18.30 -3.02 3.60
CA GLU A 178 -17.90 -4.33 4.08
C GLU A 178 -16.84 -4.95 3.15
N TYR A 179 -17.10 -4.95 1.84
CA TYR A 179 -16.16 -5.44 0.84
C TYR A 179 -14.84 -4.65 0.83
N PHE A 180 -14.88 -3.33 1.03
CA PHE A 180 -13.68 -2.51 1.19
C PHE A 180 -12.85 -2.96 2.40
N ALA A 181 -13.49 -3.28 3.53
CA ALA A 181 -12.82 -3.80 4.73
C ALA A 181 -12.14 -5.15 4.48
N GLU A 182 -12.83 -6.05 3.76
CA GLU A 182 -12.31 -7.36 3.37
C GLU A 182 -11.07 -7.21 2.49
N GLU A 183 -11.14 -6.35 1.47
CA GLU A 183 -10.03 -6.12 0.55
C GLU A 183 -8.85 -5.40 1.22
N LEU A 184 -9.08 -4.50 2.19
CA LEU A 184 -8.01 -3.93 3.00
C LEU A 184 -7.25 -5.03 3.78
N SER A 185 -7.98 -6.00 4.31
CA SER A 185 -7.40 -7.14 5.04
C SER A 185 -6.63 -8.07 4.10
N ALA A 186 -7.22 -8.44 2.96
CA ALA A 186 -6.58 -9.26 1.94
C ALA A 186 -5.30 -8.62 1.38
N ALA A 187 -5.35 -7.33 1.06
CA ALA A 187 -4.20 -6.57 0.60
C ALA A 187 -3.08 -6.53 1.65
N THR A 188 -3.44 -6.41 2.94
CA THR A 188 -2.46 -6.42 4.05
C THR A 188 -1.74 -7.76 4.13
N LEU A 189 -2.46 -8.87 3.99
CA LEU A 189 -1.85 -10.21 3.97
C LEU A 189 -0.86 -10.36 2.81
N LEU A 190 -1.20 -9.88 1.62
CA LEU A 190 -0.29 -9.89 0.46
C LEU A 190 0.96 -9.02 0.69
N VAL A 191 0.82 -7.88 1.38
CA VAL A 191 1.94 -7.03 1.83
C VAL A 191 2.84 -7.78 2.84
N LEU A 192 2.28 -8.54 3.77
CA LEU A 192 3.11 -9.29 4.72
C LEU A 192 3.78 -10.49 4.06
N ALA A 193 3.11 -11.14 3.11
CA ALA A 193 3.60 -12.30 2.39
C ALA A 193 4.87 -12.00 1.58
N HIS A 194 4.95 -10.89 0.84
CA HIS A 194 6.17 -10.61 0.07
C HIS A 194 7.40 -10.32 0.96
N GLY A 195 7.21 -9.75 2.15
CA GLY A 195 8.28 -9.63 3.15
C GLY A 195 8.83 -10.99 3.60
N SER A 196 7.93 -11.96 3.79
CA SER A 196 8.28 -13.36 4.10
C SER A 196 9.05 -14.01 2.95
N ASP A 197 8.59 -13.83 1.71
CA ASP A 197 9.25 -14.36 0.52
C ASP A 197 10.67 -13.82 0.36
N VAL A 198 10.88 -12.52 0.58
CA VAL A 198 12.23 -11.93 0.57
C VAL A 198 13.10 -12.56 1.65
N CYS A 199 12.60 -12.66 2.89
CA CYS A 199 13.37 -13.28 3.97
C CYS A 199 13.78 -14.71 3.64
N ARG A 200 12.87 -15.48 3.04
CA ARG A 200 13.10 -16.86 2.60
C ARG A 200 14.12 -16.91 1.46
N SER A 201 14.01 -16.06 0.45
CA SER A 201 14.95 -16.05 -0.68
C SER A 201 16.38 -15.68 -0.28
N TYR A 202 16.54 -14.85 0.75
CA TYR A 202 17.85 -14.36 1.22
C TYR A 202 18.26 -14.91 2.60
N HIS A 203 17.83 -16.14 2.96
CA HIS A 203 18.17 -16.75 4.25
C HIS A 203 19.64 -17.20 4.35
N ASN A 204 20.24 -17.69 3.26
CA ASN A 204 21.62 -18.22 3.23
C ASN A 204 22.66 -17.28 2.61
N SER A 205 22.27 -16.05 2.25
CA SER A 205 23.17 -15.10 1.60
C SER A 205 24.06 -14.41 2.64
N MET A 206 25.39 -14.61 2.56
CA MET A 206 26.35 -13.94 3.45
C MET A 206 26.37 -12.42 3.22
N ARG A 207 26.54 -11.64 4.29
CA ARG A 207 26.67 -10.18 4.24
C ARG A 207 27.83 -9.71 3.33
N SER A 208 28.88 -10.53 3.22
CA SER A 208 30.13 -10.25 2.50
C SER A 208 30.12 -10.63 1.01
N SER A 209 29.15 -11.42 0.54
CA SER A 209 29.14 -11.90 -0.85
C SER A 209 28.49 -10.93 -1.85
N SER A 210 28.12 -9.73 -1.43
CA SER A 210 27.49 -8.73 -2.29
C SER A 210 28.48 -7.63 -2.70
N CYS A 211 29.08 -7.76 -3.90
CA CYS A 211 29.89 -6.70 -4.53
C CYS A 211 29.10 -5.38 -4.69
N ALA A 212 27.77 -5.43 -4.67
CA ALA A 212 26.90 -4.26 -4.74
C ALA A 212 27.00 -3.37 -3.48
N VAL A 213 27.29 -3.94 -2.30
CA VAL A 213 27.53 -3.17 -1.06
C VAL A 213 28.77 -2.30 -1.20
N THR A 214 29.85 -2.87 -1.73
CA THR A 214 31.11 -2.16 -1.97
C THR A 214 30.93 -1.08 -3.03
N ALA A 215 30.23 -1.38 -4.13
CA ALA A 215 29.97 -0.41 -5.20
C ALA A 215 29.06 0.77 -4.74
N ALA A 216 28.01 0.49 -3.96
CA ALA A 216 27.14 1.53 -3.41
C ALA A 216 27.87 2.40 -2.38
N ALA A 217 28.69 1.81 -1.50
CA ALA A 217 29.49 2.55 -0.52
C ALA A 217 30.55 3.44 -1.19
N ILE A 218 31.21 2.97 -2.26
CA ILE A 218 32.16 3.79 -3.04
C ILE A 218 31.44 4.97 -3.70
N ARG A 219 30.26 4.76 -4.31
CA ARG A 219 29.50 5.85 -4.93
C ARG A 219 29.08 6.91 -3.92
N GLN A 220 28.68 6.51 -2.72
CA GLN A 220 28.27 7.42 -1.65
C GLN A 220 29.45 8.22 -1.06
N ALA A 221 30.68 7.71 -1.19
CA ALA A 221 31.90 8.40 -0.77
C ALA A 221 32.50 9.32 -1.85
N LEU A 222 32.01 9.25 -3.10
CA LEU A 222 32.46 10.06 -4.23
C LEU A 222 31.49 11.20 -4.60
N MET A 223 30.39 11.34 -3.86
CA MET A 223 29.45 12.47 -3.92
C MET A 223 29.67 13.38 -2.72
#